data_AF-A0A7S0J6J5-F1
#
_entry.id   AF-A0A7S0J6J5-F1
#
_cell.length_a   1.000
_cell.length_b   1.000
_cell.length_c   1.000
_cell.angle_alpha   90.00
_cell.angle_beta   90.00
_cell.angle_gamma   90.00
#
_symmetry.space_group_name_H-M   'P 1'
#
loop_
_entity.id
_entity.type
_entity.pdbx_description
1 polymer ?
#
loop_
_entity_poly.entity_id
_entity_poly.type
_entity_poly.pdbx_seq_one_letter_code
_entity_poly.pdbx_strand_id
1 'polypeptide(L)'
;VVSSREDVASCGTLPDEAPWGALPSDEEPWDRLHVWLVAGEGLPHRPWLWPYEPYVVVTALGNDTGSTPESPIGAYAFEVRAPYMNPQHPVWDERGLLCYRRGGASSFRVVVMSSGKLWGGLYPAALLNPRAAIRSLFTSAIRLLTTSSTFLRLFGQRPHAVPQQCFALPAAGGPWTEVRVKLEDVGCDGVVILRVRVSAWEERPVSHAQLSAFTMEHTILPGSRGEHAVLSFRTLRSTGRERSARRALLWLPGRNDAFFHPHVGALLAEHGIDLYVLSYRRVGECRRLGLLGNPLRNSHCGGDFAEYRDDIKQALAFIREQGDYEQLLGYGHSTGAPVLLDYLMAHGDGDFSGFVFNSPFLDWGWVGGPLTKLLIVHAPALLTRLRIWKDDSELTSGGGPSAWALQLWSQFSFDPESRPLFSVPITVGYCRGINRVHAALRRRSAAGVPVTGKPFLVLTSKSDDVLNGDETMVHAHAIGPCRTLIELMYARHDVFASAEVEIVASALSYLRTWLLSQRFTDEVGSSIRGPPAKDCVAQHAARTTEAC
;
A
#
# COMPACT_ATOMS: atom_id res chain seq x y z
N VAL A 1 19.47 25.27 10.29
CA VAL A 1 20.43 24.76 9.29
C VAL A 1 21.54 24.04 10.05
N VAL A 2 21.46 22.71 10.15
CA VAL A 2 22.57 21.88 10.66
C VAL A 2 22.98 20.99 9.51
N SER A 3 24.18 21.25 8.98
CA SER A 3 24.80 20.53 7.87
C SER A 3 26.13 19.94 8.34
N SER A 4 26.09 18.85 9.09
CA SER A 4 27.26 17.98 9.24
C SER A 4 26.81 16.62 9.76
N ARG A 5 27.26 15.58 9.06
CA ARG A 5 26.96 14.16 9.30
C ARG A 5 27.79 13.58 10.47
N GLU A 6 28.46 14.43 11.25
CA GLU A 6 29.58 14.02 12.11
C GLU A 6 29.24 13.82 13.60
N ASP A 7 28.06 14.23 14.08
CA ASP A 7 27.78 14.25 15.54
C ASP A 7 26.87 13.12 16.08
N VAL A 8 26.59 12.06 15.32
CA VAL A 8 25.78 10.92 15.81
C VAL A 8 26.59 9.63 15.82
N ALA A 9 27.61 9.59 16.69
CA ALA A 9 28.35 8.37 16.99
C ALA A 9 27.64 7.57 18.10
N SER A 10 27.52 6.25 17.88
CA SER A 10 26.99 5.20 18.78
C SER A 10 25.48 4.90 18.71
N CYS A 11 25.00 4.48 17.53
CA CYS A 11 23.86 3.56 17.43
C CYS A 11 24.26 2.40 16.50
N GLY A 12 23.85 1.18 16.87
CA GLY A 12 24.38 -0.08 16.35
C GLY A 12 24.60 -0.09 14.83
N THR A 13 25.73 -0.68 14.43
CA THR A 13 26.11 -0.85 13.04
C THR A 13 24.93 -1.38 12.22
N LEU A 14 24.52 -0.60 11.21
CA LEU A 14 23.86 -1.16 10.04
C LEU A 14 24.70 -2.38 9.61
N PRO A 15 24.12 -3.51 9.20
CA PRO A 15 24.91 -4.60 8.64
C PRO A 15 25.90 -4.02 7.62
N ASP A 16 27.19 -4.25 7.86
CA ASP A 16 28.30 -3.75 7.04
C ASP A 16 28.03 -4.09 5.58
N GLU A 17 28.07 -3.06 4.73
CA GLU A 17 27.76 -3.09 3.29
C GLU A 17 26.35 -3.58 2.97
N ALA A 18 25.53 -2.72 2.38
CA ALA A 18 24.18 -3.07 1.97
C ALA A 18 24.27 -4.31 1.04
N PRO A 19 23.74 -5.50 1.43
CA PRO A 19 24.02 -6.78 0.77
C PRO A 19 23.27 -6.92 -0.56
N TRP A 20 22.74 -5.82 -1.08
CA TRP A 20 22.04 -5.79 -2.34
C TRP A 20 23.11 -5.83 -3.44
N GLY A 21 23.05 -6.81 -4.35
CA GLY A 21 23.75 -6.66 -5.63
C GLY A 21 23.40 -5.31 -6.28
N ALA A 22 24.16 -4.88 -7.30
CA ALA A 22 23.98 -3.57 -7.93
C ALA A 22 22.49 -3.26 -8.17
N LEU A 23 21.95 -2.30 -7.40
CA LEU A 23 20.57 -1.88 -7.50
C LEU A 23 20.38 -1.21 -8.88
N PRO A 24 19.19 -1.32 -9.50
CA PRO A 24 18.89 -0.65 -10.76
C PRO A 24 19.32 0.82 -10.75
N SER A 25 20.15 1.22 -11.71
CA SER A 25 20.68 2.57 -11.80
C SER A 25 20.57 3.11 -13.22
N ASP A 26 20.92 4.37 -13.42
CA ASP A 26 20.97 4.92 -14.78
C ASP A 26 22.15 4.34 -15.59
N GLU A 27 23.17 3.79 -14.93
CA GLU A 27 24.28 3.07 -15.56
C GLU A 27 23.95 1.58 -15.79
N GLU A 28 23.12 0.99 -14.93
CA GLU A 28 22.62 -0.38 -15.03
C GLU A 28 21.08 -0.37 -15.05
N PRO A 29 20.43 -0.06 -16.18
CA PRO A 29 18.98 0.11 -16.26
C PRO A 29 18.24 -1.22 -16.26
N TRP A 30 17.06 -1.23 -15.63
CA TRP A 30 16.19 -2.40 -15.57
C TRP A 30 14.86 -2.10 -16.25
N ASP A 31 14.47 -2.96 -17.18
CA ASP A 31 13.14 -2.88 -17.79
C ASP A 31 12.14 -3.66 -16.93
N ARG A 32 10.85 -3.37 -17.13
CA ARG A 32 9.78 -3.87 -16.27
C ARG A 32 8.71 -4.56 -17.09
N LEU A 33 8.41 -5.82 -16.78
CA LEU A 33 7.30 -6.56 -17.34
C LEU A 33 6.06 -6.40 -16.46
N HIS A 34 5.02 -5.82 -17.05
CA HIS A 34 3.70 -5.64 -16.46
C HIS A 34 2.77 -6.71 -17.03
N VAL A 35 2.00 -7.39 -16.17
CA VAL A 35 1.03 -8.40 -16.59
C VAL A 35 -0.30 -8.21 -15.87
N TRP A 36 -1.38 -8.12 -16.64
CA TRP A 36 -2.75 -7.96 -16.16
C TRP A 36 -3.60 -9.16 -16.57
N LEU A 37 -4.33 -9.74 -15.62
CA LEU A 37 -5.39 -10.69 -15.92
C LEU A 37 -6.63 -9.91 -16.38
N VAL A 38 -7.04 -10.09 -17.63
CA VAL A 38 -8.21 -9.40 -18.22
C VAL A 38 -9.47 -10.23 -18.11
N ALA A 39 -9.38 -11.51 -18.47
CA ALA A 39 -10.55 -12.37 -18.52
C ALA A 39 -10.16 -13.83 -18.40
N GLY A 40 -11.16 -14.64 -18.11
CA GLY A 40 -11.03 -16.07 -17.97
C GLY A 40 -12.29 -16.77 -18.48
N GLU A 41 -12.18 -17.43 -19.63
CA GLU A 41 -13.28 -18.11 -20.31
C GLU A 41 -13.22 -19.62 -20.00
N GLY A 42 -14.36 -20.26 -19.76
CA GLY A 42 -14.42 -21.73 -19.57
C GLY A 42 -13.72 -22.25 -18.30
N LEU A 43 -13.58 -21.40 -17.29
CA LEU A 43 -12.89 -21.72 -16.04
C LEU A 43 -13.82 -22.46 -15.06
N PRO A 44 -13.33 -23.45 -14.30
CA PRO A 44 -14.16 -24.21 -13.35
C PRO A 44 -14.60 -23.35 -12.17
N HIS A 45 -15.86 -23.48 -11.74
CA HIS A 45 -16.39 -22.75 -10.58
C HIS A 45 -15.76 -23.21 -9.26
N ARG A 46 -15.45 -22.25 -8.36
CA ARG A 46 -14.97 -22.49 -6.99
C ARG A 46 -16.09 -23.13 -6.15
N PRO A 47 -15.91 -24.34 -5.57
CA PRO A 47 -16.84 -24.86 -4.58
C PRO A 47 -16.75 -24.04 -3.28
N TRP A 48 -17.90 -23.79 -2.64
CA TRP A 48 -18.02 -22.94 -1.43
C TRP A 48 -17.18 -23.42 -0.23
N LEU A 49 -16.77 -24.69 -0.19
CA LEU A 49 -15.94 -25.28 0.86
C LEU A 49 -14.42 -25.23 0.58
N TRP A 50 -14.01 -24.75 -0.60
CA TRP A 50 -12.61 -24.85 -1.00
C TRP A 50 -11.78 -23.62 -0.54
N PRO A 51 -10.64 -23.82 0.15
CA PRO A 51 -9.89 -22.73 0.77
C PRO A 51 -8.93 -21.99 -0.16
N TYR A 52 -8.62 -22.50 -1.36
CA TYR A 52 -7.60 -21.90 -2.25
C TYR A 52 -8.15 -21.51 -3.62
N GLU A 53 -7.82 -20.32 -4.08
CA GLU A 53 -8.16 -19.84 -5.42
C GLU A 53 -7.07 -20.23 -6.43
N PRO A 54 -7.44 -20.57 -7.68
CA PRO A 54 -6.49 -20.78 -8.76
C PRO A 54 -5.73 -19.48 -9.06
N TYR A 55 -4.49 -19.61 -9.51
CA TYR A 55 -3.60 -18.46 -9.66
C TYR A 55 -2.72 -18.53 -10.90
N VAL A 56 -2.28 -17.37 -11.38
CA VAL A 56 -1.36 -17.26 -12.53
C VAL A 56 0.04 -16.95 -12.01
N VAL A 57 1.04 -17.63 -12.53
CA VAL A 57 2.45 -17.38 -12.24
C VAL A 57 3.13 -16.90 -13.51
N VAL A 58 3.79 -15.75 -13.43
CA VAL A 58 4.61 -15.21 -14.52
C VAL A 58 6.08 -15.24 -14.10
N THR A 59 6.98 -15.59 -15.03
CA THR A 59 8.42 -15.62 -14.80
C THR A 59 9.16 -15.07 -16.01
N ALA A 60 10.07 -14.11 -15.82
CA ALA A 60 10.96 -13.64 -16.87
C ALA A 60 12.05 -14.68 -17.15
N LEU A 61 12.37 -14.93 -18.42
CA LEU A 61 13.37 -15.90 -18.86
C LEU A 61 14.45 -15.20 -19.71
N GLY A 62 15.71 -15.50 -19.42
CA GLY A 62 16.85 -15.07 -20.22
C GLY A 62 18.18 -15.38 -19.55
N ASN A 63 19.27 -14.88 -20.14
CA ASN A 63 20.63 -15.19 -19.71
C ASN A 63 21.08 -14.36 -18.50
N ASP A 64 20.41 -13.24 -18.22
CA ASP A 64 20.71 -12.37 -17.10
C ASP A 64 19.45 -11.66 -16.62
N THR A 65 18.60 -12.37 -15.87
CA THR A 65 17.37 -11.78 -15.33
C THR A 65 17.64 -10.79 -14.19
N GLY A 66 18.90 -10.58 -13.79
CA GLY A 66 19.27 -9.77 -12.63
C GLY A 66 18.90 -10.38 -11.28
N SER A 67 18.36 -11.60 -11.26
CA SER A 67 17.85 -12.21 -10.02
C SER A 67 18.97 -12.77 -9.15
N THR A 68 19.01 -12.35 -7.90
CA THR A 68 19.82 -13.00 -6.84
C THR A 68 18.95 -13.30 -5.63
N PRO A 69 19.39 -14.17 -4.69
CA PRO A 69 18.68 -14.35 -3.41
C PRO A 69 18.45 -13.02 -2.66
N GLU A 70 19.33 -12.04 -2.85
CA GLU A 70 19.33 -10.72 -2.23
C GLU A 70 18.51 -9.69 -3.05
N SER A 71 18.48 -9.84 -4.38
CA SER A 71 17.67 -9.04 -5.31
C SER A 71 16.75 -9.95 -6.13
N PRO A 72 15.61 -10.40 -5.55
CA PRO A 72 14.73 -11.42 -6.15
C PRO A 72 13.93 -10.93 -7.37
N ILE A 73 14.31 -9.80 -7.96
CA ILE A 73 13.47 -8.97 -8.83
C ILE A 73 13.08 -9.68 -10.15
N GLY A 74 13.78 -10.74 -10.57
CA GLY A 74 13.39 -11.60 -11.71
C GLY A 74 13.11 -13.08 -11.36
N ALA A 75 13.24 -13.51 -10.11
CA ALA A 75 13.10 -14.91 -9.70
C ALA A 75 12.30 -15.05 -8.42
N TYR A 76 11.02 -14.77 -8.49
CA TYR A 76 10.07 -15.39 -7.58
C TYR A 76 8.88 -15.87 -8.38
N ALA A 77 8.48 -17.12 -8.14
CA ALA A 77 7.17 -17.60 -8.55
C ALA A 77 6.13 -16.67 -7.90
N PHE A 78 5.65 -15.70 -8.67
CA PHE A 78 4.55 -14.86 -8.25
C PHE A 78 3.30 -15.72 -8.27
N GLU A 79 2.83 -16.13 -7.10
CA GLU A 79 1.52 -16.72 -6.92
C GLU A 79 0.49 -15.58 -6.93
N VAL A 80 -0.07 -15.25 -8.10
CA VAL A 80 -1.15 -14.25 -8.24
C VAL A 80 -2.49 -14.93 -7.98
N ARG A 81 -2.95 -14.95 -6.73
CA ARG A 81 -4.24 -15.53 -6.37
C ARG A 81 -5.36 -14.62 -6.81
N ALA A 82 -5.75 -14.77 -8.06
CA ALA A 82 -6.98 -14.22 -8.58
C ALA A 82 -8.15 -15.12 -8.17
N PRO A 83 -9.12 -14.65 -7.36
CA PRO A 83 -10.42 -15.26 -7.38
C PRO A 83 -10.88 -15.35 -8.83
N TYR A 84 -11.39 -16.51 -9.26
CA TYR A 84 -12.20 -16.56 -10.50
C TYR A 84 -13.44 -15.64 -10.45
N MET A 85 -13.70 -14.99 -9.31
CA MET A 85 -14.78 -14.04 -9.17
C MET A 85 -14.38 -12.65 -9.70
N ASN A 86 -14.91 -12.42 -10.90
CA ASN A 86 -15.16 -11.16 -11.60
C ASN A 86 -14.10 -10.75 -12.65
N PRO A 87 -14.29 -11.11 -13.94
CA PRO A 87 -13.46 -10.63 -15.06
C PRO A 87 -13.54 -9.10 -15.29
N GLN A 88 -14.36 -8.37 -14.52
CA GLN A 88 -14.37 -6.90 -14.49
C GLN A 88 -13.38 -6.30 -13.48
N HIS A 89 -12.71 -7.13 -12.68
CA HIS A 89 -11.71 -6.69 -11.72
C HIS A 89 -10.33 -7.11 -12.18
N PRO A 90 -9.43 -6.17 -12.47
CA PRO A 90 -8.02 -6.50 -12.63
C PRO A 90 -7.51 -7.13 -11.33
N VAL A 91 -6.95 -8.32 -11.43
CA VAL A 91 -6.15 -8.84 -10.32
C VAL A 91 -4.75 -8.28 -10.47
N TRP A 92 -4.55 -7.08 -9.91
CA TRP A 92 -3.24 -6.71 -9.41
C TRP A 92 -3.09 -7.38 -8.05
N ASP A 93 -2.62 -8.62 -8.02
CA ASP A 93 -2.17 -9.20 -6.76
C ASP A 93 -0.69 -8.79 -6.58
N GLU A 94 -0.50 -7.83 -5.67
CA GLU A 94 0.59 -7.56 -4.70
C GLU A 94 2.07 -7.62 -5.12
N ARG A 95 2.39 -8.18 -6.29
CA ARG A 95 3.76 -8.57 -6.67
C ARG A 95 4.01 -8.56 -8.18
N GLY A 96 3.06 -8.10 -9.00
CA GLY A 96 3.01 -8.25 -10.46
C GLY A 96 3.91 -7.35 -11.31
N LEU A 97 5.06 -6.91 -10.79
CA LEU A 97 6.07 -6.21 -11.58
C LEU A 97 7.36 -7.03 -11.60
N LEU A 98 7.64 -7.66 -12.74
CA LEU A 98 8.92 -8.34 -12.96
C LEU A 98 9.92 -7.33 -13.49
N CYS A 99 10.92 -6.92 -12.71
CA CYS A 99 12.00 -6.13 -13.26
C CYS A 99 13.18 -7.04 -13.62
N TYR A 100 13.91 -6.70 -14.67
CA TYR A 100 15.07 -7.46 -15.11
C TYR A 100 16.06 -6.51 -15.75
N ARG A 101 17.36 -6.85 -15.73
CA ARG A 101 18.37 -6.05 -16.43
C ARG A 101 18.00 -5.91 -17.89
N ARG A 102 18.11 -4.69 -18.43
CA ARG A 102 17.82 -4.44 -19.84
C ARG A 102 18.59 -5.40 -20.75
N GLY A 103 17.88 -6.02 -21.70
CA GLY A 103 18.45 -7.04 -22.60
C GLY A 103 18.72 -8.40 -21.94
N GLY A 104 18.47 -8.54 -20.65
CA GLY A 104 18.74 -9.75 -19.88
C GLY A 104 17.64 -10.82 -19.94
N ALA A 105 16.40 -10.41 -20.27
CA ALA A 105 15.29 -11.30 -20.55
C ALA A 105 14.89 -11.24 -22.04
N SER A 106 14.51 -12.39 -22.60
CA SER A 106 14.07 -12.53 -23.99
C SER A 106 12.63 -13.00 -24.13
N SER A 107 12.12 -13.68 -23.11
CA SER A 107 10.78 -14.24 -23.08
C SER A 107 10.25 -14.24 -21.65
N PHE A 108 8.97 -14.51 -21.50
CA PHE A 108 8.36 -14.79 -20.21
C PHE A 108 7.53 -16.06 -20.28
N ARG A 109 7.43 -16.73 -19.14
CA ARG A 109 6.68 -17.97 -18.95
C ARG A 109 5.44 -17.68 -18.13
N VAL A 110 4.32 -18.25 -18.53
CA VAL A 110 3.08 -18.25 -17.77
C VAL A 110 2.75 -19.68 -17.33
N VAL A 111 2.46 -19.85 -16.06
CA VAL A 111 1.99 -21.11 -15.47
C VAL A 111 0.68 -20.83 -14.75
N VAL A 112 -0.39 -21.54 -15.10
CA VAL A 112 -1.64 -21.46 -14.35
C VAL A 112 -1.67 -22.60 -13.35
N MET A 113 -1.79 -22.25 -12.08
CA MET A 113 -1.83 -23.20 -10.99
C MET A 113 -3.28 -23.46 -10.63
N SER A 114 -3.69 -24.73 -10.79
CA SER A 114 -4.98 -25.23 -10.31
C SER A 114 -4.74 -26.30 -9.24
N SER A 115 -5.65 -26.40 -8.27
CA SER A 115 -5.64 -27.55 -7.36
C SER A 115 -6.15 -28.78 -8.13
N GLY A 116 -5.29 -29.77 -8.33
CA GLY A 116 -5.54 -30.86 -9.29
C GLY A 116 -6.70 -31.80 -8.97
N LYS A 117 -7.20 -32.45 -10.04
CA LYS A 117 -7.86 -33.77 -10.15
C LYS A 117 -8.82 -34.29 -9.07
N LEU A 118 -9.48 -33.46 -8.26
CA LEU A 118 -10.51 -33.97 -7.35
C LEU A 118 -11.82 -34.41 -8.06
N TRP A 119 -12.02 -34.01 -9.31
CA TRP A 119 -13.25 -34.33 -10.06
C TRP A 119 -13.13 -35.52 -11.02
N GLY A 120 -11.91 -35.99 -11.34
CA GLY A 120 -11.73 -37.15 -12.22
C GLY A 120 -11.74 -38.51 -11.50
N GLY A 121 -11.67 -38.53 -10.17
CA GLY A 121 -11.47 -39.77 -9.39
C GLY A 121 -12.48 -40.04 -8.26
N LEU A 122 -13.37 -39.11 -7.92
CA LEU A 122 -14.27 -39.23 -6.76
C LEU A 122 -15.73 -39.57 -7.11
N TYR A 123 -16.00 -39.97 -8.36
CA TYR A 123 -17.21 -40.68 -8.74
C TYR A 123 -16.88 -41.99 -9.47
N PRO A 124 -16.66 -43.07 -8.70
CA PRO A 124 -17.31 -44.32 -9.03
C PRO A 124 -18.24 -44.70 -7.87
N ALA A 125 -19.53 -44.40 -8.05
CA ALA A 125 -20.70 -45.14 -7.54
C ALA A 125 -20.75 -45.71 -6.08
N ALA A 126 -19.84 -45.37 -5.17
CA ALA A 126 -19.70 -46.07 -3.87
C ALA A 126 -20.18 -45.28 -2.64
N LEU A 127 -20.57 -44.01 -2.78
CA LEU A 127 -21.01 -43.17 -1.64
C LEU A 127 -22.54 -43.19 -1.37
N LEU A 128 -23.25 -44.23 -1.81
CA LEU A 128 -24.65 -44.50 -1.45
C LEU A 128 -24.79 -45.48 -0.28
N ASN A 129 -23.94 -45.38 0.76
CA ASN A 129 -24.15 -46.15 1.99
C ASN A 129 -24.03 -45.31 3.27
N PRO A 130 -25.16 -44.89 3.88
CA PRO A 130 -25.19 -43.99 5.04
C PRO A 130 -24.69 -44.62 6.35
N ARG A 131 -24.31 -45.91 6.37
CA ARG A 131 -23.92 -46.61 7.61
C ARG A 131 -22.44 -46.47 7.99
N ALA A 132 -21.58 -45.96 7.11
CA ALA A 132 -20.15 -45.78 7.40
C ALA A 132 -19.82 -44.44 8.09
N ALA A 133 -20.62 -43.39 7.85
CA ALA A 133 -20.36 -42.04 8.36
C ALA A 133 -20.52 -41.91 9.88
N ILE A 134 -21.38 -42.73 10.49
CA ILE A 134 -21.71 -42.62 11.92
C ILE A 134 -20.62 -43.24 12.81
N ARG A 135 -19.75 -44.10 12.27
CA ARG A 135 -18.69 -44.78 13.06
C ARG A 135 -17.37 -44.01 13.13
N SER A 136 -17.16 -42.99 12.29
CA SER A 136 -15.90 -42.21 12.26
C SER A 136 -15.95 -40.93 13.11
N LEU A 137 -17.13 -40.51 13.57
CA LEU A 137 -17.32 -39.23 14.27
C LEU A 137 -16.97 -39.28 15.77
N PHE A 138 -16.67 -40.45 16.33
CA PHE A 138 -16.48 -40.61 17.78
C PHE A 138 -15.04 -40.91 18.24
N THR A 139 -14.05 -41.00 17.34
CA THR A 139 -12.68 -41.42 17.72
C THR A 139 -11.57 -40.41 17.38
N SER A 140 -11.89 -39.22 16.83
CA SER A 140 -10.86 -38.26 16.39
C SER A 140 -10.99 -36.83 16.94
N ALA A 141 -11.85 -36.61 17.96
CA ALA A 141 -12.14 -35.25 18.44
C ALA A 141 -11.21 -34.70 19.52
N ILE A 142 -10.30 -35.49 20.13
CA ILE A 142 -9.45 -35.00 21.25
C ILE A 142 -8.06 -35.64 21.16
N ARG A 143 -7.21 -35.13 20.27
CA ARG A 143 -5.72 -35.20 20.28
C ARG A 143 -5.18 -34.90 18.87
N LEU A 144 -4.97 -33.62 18.55
CA LEU A 144 -3.81 -33.06 17.84
C LEU A 144 -4.10 -31.58 17.53
N LEU A 145 -3.98 -30.74 18.55
CA LEU A 145 -4.11 -29.27 18.47
C LEU A 145 -2.75 -28.56 18.63
N THR A 146 -1.64 -29.24 18.39
CA THR A 146 -0.30 -28.64 18.51
C THR A 146 0.69 -29.28 17.54
N THR A 147 1.48 -28.42 16.89
CA THR A 147 2.59 -28.69 15.93
C THR A 147 2.22 -28.85 14.45
N SER A 148 2.27 -27.69 13.79
CA SER A 148 2.18 -27.44 12.36
C SER A 148 3.37 -28.04 11.60
N SER A 149 3.22 -29.27 11.10
CA SER A 149 3.94 -29.75 9.90
C SER A 149 3.34 -31.04 9.32
N THR A 150 2.56 -31.79 10.10
CA THR A 150 2.02 -33.10 9.68
C THR A 150 0.65 -33.00 9.00
N PHE A 151 -0.20 -32.02 9.37
CA PHE A 151 -1.52 -31.82 8.75
C PHE A 151 -1.40 -31.42 7.26
N LEU A 152 -0.36 -30.65 6.90
CA LEU A 152 0.01 -30.32 5.52
C LEU A 152 0.54 -31.53 4.72
N ARG A 153 1.01 -32.61 5.38
CA ARG A 153 1.52 -33.81 4.71
C ARG A 153 0.44 -34.84 4.41
N LEU A 154 -0.62 -34.92 5.22
CA LEU A 154 -1.72 -35.88 5.02
C LEU A 154 -2.71 -35.46 3.93
N PHE A 155 -2.83 -34.16 3.66
CA PHE A 155 -3.66 -33.60 2.56
C PHE A 155 -2.84 -32.83 1.51
N GLY A 156 -1.51 -32.93 1.57
CA GLY A 156 -0.59 -32.24 0.67
C GLY A 156 -0.56 -32.86 -0.71
N GLN A 157 -1.61 -32.67 -1.50
CA GLN A 157 -1.46 -32.70 -2.95
C GLN A 157 -0.73 -31.41 -3.36
N ARG A 158 0.46 -31.57 -3.97
CA ARG A 158 1.11 -30.45 -4.65
C ARG A 158 0.14 -29.93 -5.73
N PRO A 159 -0.06 -28.62 -5.89
CA PRO A 159 -0.76 -28.10 -7.05
C PRO A 159 -0.10 -28.67 -8.31
N HIS A 160 -0.89 -29.26 -9.18
CA HIS A 160 -0.39 -29.77 -10.45
C HIS A 160 -0.21 -28.56 -11.36
N ALA A 161 1.04 -28.29 -11.76
CA ALA A 161 1.31 -27.28 -12.77
C ALA A 161 0.71 -27.73 -14.11
N VAL A 162 -0.13 -26.88 -14.69
CA VAL A 162 -0.57 -26.96 -16.10
C VAL A 162 0.66 -26.79 -17.01
N PRO A 163 0.69 -27.39 -18.21
CA PRO A 163 1.73 -27.13 -19.21
C PRO A 163 2.06 -25.65 -19.33
N GLN A 164 3.35 -25.37 -19.25
CA GLN A 164 3.91 -24.03 -19.21
C GLN A 164 3.90 -23.44 -20.62
N GLN A 165 3.39 -22.22 -20.79
CA GLN A 165 3.44 -21.52 -22.07
C GLN A 165 4.45 -20.37 -22.00
N CYS A 166 5.33 -20.31 -23.00
CA CYS A 166 6.33 -19.27 -23.13
C CYS A 166 5.94 -18.30 -24.24
N PHE A 167 6.12 -17.01 -24.00
CA PHE A 167 5.80 -15.93 -24.93
C PHE A 167 7.01 -15.01 -25.07
N ALA A 168 7.22 -14.46 -26.26
CA ALA A 168 8.23 -13.42 -26.47
C ALA A 168 7.85 -12.14 -25.70
N LEU A 169 8.85 -11.39 -25.22
CA LEU A 169 8.59 -10.10 -24.59
C LEU A 169 8.08 -9.10 -25.64
N PRO A 170 7.06 -8.29 -25.30
CA PRO A 170 6.76 -7.06 -26.04
C PRO A 170 7.99 -6.14 -26.11
N ALA A 171 8.04 -5.26 -27.11
CA ALA A 171 9.08 -4.24 -27.17
C ALA A 171 8.99 -3.32 -25.94
N ALA A 172 10.14 -2.98 -25.35
CA ALA A 172 10.20 -2.04 -24.24
C ALA A 172 9.68 -0.65 -24.69
N GLY A 173 8.79 -0.06 -23.89
CA GLY A 173 8.05 1.15 -24.24
C GLY A 173 6.98 0.97 -25.33
N GLY A 174 6.73 -0.28 -25.72
CA GLY A 174 5.67 -0.63 -26.65
C GLY A 174 4.27 -0.59 -26.02
N PRO A 175 3.21 -0.72 -26.84
CA PRO A 175 1.84 -0.79 -26.35
C PRO A 175 1.58 -2.10 -25.60
N TRP A 176 0.48 -2.12 -24.84
CA TRP A 176 -0.06 -3.35 -24.26
C TRP A 176 -0.42 -4.37 -25.35
N THR A 177 0.00 -5.61 -25.16
CA THR A 177 -0.34 -6.75 -26.01
C THR A 177 -1.22 -7.74 -25.27
N GLU A 178 -2.14 -8.40 -25.97
CA GLU A 178 -2.96 -9.46 -25.40
C GLU A 178 -2.36 -10.84 -25.67
N VAL A 179 -2.33 -11.67 -24.65
CA VAL A 179 -1.80 -13.03 -24.68
C VAL A 179 -2.86 -13.98 -24.16
N ARG A 180 -3.25 -14.94 -25.00
CA ARG A 180 -4.22 -15.98 -24.64
C ARG A 180 -3.46 -17.22 -24.18
N VAL A 181 -3.68 -17.63 -22.93
CA VAL A 181 -3.04 -18.77 -22.29
C VAL A 181 -4.07 -19.89 -22.16
N LYS A 182 -3.86 -21.00 -22.87
CA LYS A 182 -4.76 -22.17 -22.81
C LYS A 182 -4.54 -22.98 -21.53
N LEU A 183 -5.59 -23.52 -20.93
CA LEU A 183 -5.49 -24.42 -19.78
C LEU A 183 -5.53 -25.87 -20.24
N GLU A 184 -4.40 -26.40 -20.71
CA GLU A 184 -4.31 -27.83 -21.07
C GLU A 184 -4.21 -28.68 -19.78
N ASP A 185 -4.76 -29.91 -19.74
CA ASP A 185 -4.71 -30.85 -18.59
C ASP A 185 -5.53 -30.58 -17.31
N VAL A 186 -6.40 -29.55 -17.26
CA VAL A 186 -7.30 -29.33 -16.09
C VAL A 186 -8.67 -30.03 -16.24
N GLY A 187 -8.90 -30.72 -17.37
CA GLY A 187 -10.22 -31.30 -17.69
C GLY A 187 -11.28 -30.23 -18.04
N CYS A 188 -10.83 -29.02 -18.37
CA CYS A 188 -11.64 -27.93 -18.91
C CYS A 188 -10.91 -27.25 -20.08
N ASP A 189 -11.64 -26.84 -21.12
CA ASP A 189 -11.12 -26.12 -22.30
C ASP A 189 -10.99 -24.61 -22.04
N GLY A 190 -10.55 -24.25 -20.83
CA GLY A 190 -10.51 -22.85 -20.39
C GLY A 190 -9.38 -22.04 -21.02
N VAL A 191 -9.57 -20.73 -21.13
CA VAL A 191 -8.56 -19.77 -21.61
C VAL A 191 -8.47 -18.61 -20.64
N VAL A 192 -7.24 -18.25 -20.28
CA VAL A 192 -6.93 -17.02 -19.55
C VAL A 192 -6.41 -15.97 -20.54
N ILE A 193 -6.95 -14.76 -20.49
CA ILE A 193 -6.52 -13.63 -21.32
C ILE A 193 -5.71 -12.69 -20.44
N LEU A 194 -4.44 -12.49 -20.80
CA LEU A 194 -3.53 -11.56 -20.14
C LEU A 194 -3.26 -10.36 -21.04
N ARG A 195 -3.15 -9.16 -20.45
CA ARG A 195 -2.52 -8.01 -21.09
C ARG A 195 -1.11 -7.85 -20.55
N VAL A 196 -0.15 -7.68 -21.44
CA VAL A 196 1.27 -7.64 -21.12
C VAL A 196 1.91 -6.41 -21.74
N ARG A 197 2.79 -5.73 -21.00
CA ARG A 197 3.59 -4.61 -21.51
C ARG A 197 4.98 -4.67 -20.90
N VAL A 198 5.98 -4.23 -21.64
CA VAL A 198 7.30 -3.92 -21.08
C VAL A 198 7.45 -2.41 -21.01
N SER A 199 7.60 -1.87 -19.81
CA SER A 199 7.95 -0.46 -19.62
C SER A 199 9.47 -0.33 -19.56
N ALA A 200 10.01 0.59 -20.35
CA ALA A 200 11.44 0.86 -20.34
C ALA A 200 11.86 1.53 -19.03
N TRP A 201 13.09 1.33 -18.57
CA TRP A 201 13.65 1.96 -17.36
C TRP A 201 13.29 3.46 -17.23
N GLU A 202 13.38 4.19 -18.34
CA GLU A 202 13.17 5.65 -18.43
C GLU A 202 11.72 6.07 -18.23
N GLU A 203 10.74 5.17 -18.41
CA GLU A 203 9.31 5.44 -18.24
C GLU A 203 8.86 5.49 -16.76
N ARG A 204 9.82 5.50 -15.82
CA ARG A 204 9.55 5.59 -14.39
C ARG A 204 8.84 6.92 -14.06
N PRO A 205 7.74 6.91 -13.27
CA PRO A 205 7.00 8.15 -12.96
C PRO A 205 7.85 9.21 -12.24
N VAL A 206 8.79 8.78 -11.39
CA VAL A 206 9.72 9.66 -10.67
C VAL A 206 11.14 9.16 -10.86
N SER A 207 11.96 9.99 -11.49
CA SER A 207 13.39 9.74 -11.69
C SER A 207 14.26 10.21 -10.52
N HIS A 208 15.48 9.67 -10.43
CA HIS A 208 16.51 10.13 -9.50
C HIS A 208 16.76 11.63 -9.64
N ALA A 209 16.85 12.15 -10.87
CA ALA A 209 17.05 13.57 -11.12
C ALA A 209 15.90 14.44 -10.58
N GLN A 210 14.64 14.01 -10.75
CA GLN A 210 13.49 14.72 -10.20
C GLN A 210 13.47 14.71 -8.67
N LEU A 211 13.81 13.57 -8.05
CA LEU A 211 13.93 13.48 -6.59
C LEU A 211 15.06 14.38 -6.07
N SER A 212 16.25 14.32 -6.66
CA SER A 212 17.40 15.14 -6.25
C SER A 212 17.15 16.64 -6.42
N ALA A 213 16.38 17.04 -7.43
CA ALA A 213 15.96 18.43 -7.61
C ALA A 213 14.87 18.86 -6.61
N PHE A 214 14.16 17.91 -5.99
CA PHE A 214 13.13 18.20 -5.00
C PHE A 214 13.72 18.27 -3.59
N THR A 215 14.37 19.39 -3.28
CA THR A 215 14.90 19.65 -1.94
C THR A 215 13.81 20.10 -0.95
N MET A 216 13.98 19.70 0.31
CA MET A 216 13.21 20.16 1.46
C MET A 216 14.18 20.61 2.57
N GLU A 217 13.75 21.60 3.35
CA GLU A 217 14.41 21.97 4.60
C GLU A 217 13.94 21.04 5.73
N HIS A 218 14.70 20.95 6.81
CA HIS A 218 14.36 20.08 7.94
C HIS A 218 14.60 20.77 9.27
N THR A 219 13.71 20.49 10.23
CA THR A 219 13.92 20.81 11.64
C THR A 219 13.65 19.58 12.50
N ILE A 220 14.42 19.44 13.57
CA ILE A 220 14.25 18.36 14.55
C ILE A 220 13.29 18.83 15.63
N LEU A 221 12.24 18.05 15.85
CA LEU A 221 11.28 18.24 16.92
C LEU A 221 11.66 17.33 18.10
N PRO A 222 11.94 17.87 19.29
CA PRO A 222 12.27 17.08 20.46
C PRO A 222 11.10 16.18 20.85
N GLY A 223 11.27 14.86 20.76
CA GLY A 223 10.25 13.91 21.21
C GLY A 223 10.50 13.44 22.65
N SER A 224 9.51 12.72 23.18
CA SER A 224 9.62 12.10 24.50
C SER A 224 10.60 10.92 24.50
N ARG A 225 11.25 10.64 25.64
CA ARG A 225 12.08 9.43 25.86
C ARG A 225 13.33 9.33 24.98
N GLY A 226 13.89 10.46 24.55
CA GLY A 226 15.12 10.51 23.74
C GLY A 226 14.91 10.14 22.27
N GLU A 227 13.65 10.07 21.82
CA GLU A 227 13.30 9.95 20.40
C GLU A 227 12.99 11.33 19.84
N HIS A 228 13.21 11.52 18.54
CA HIS A 228 13.02 12.80 17.88
C HIS A 228 12.13 12.62 16.66
N ALA A 229 11.19 13.55 16.45
CA ALA A 229 10.51 13.67 15.17
C ALA A 229 11.26 14.66 14.27
N VAL A 230 11.06 14.57 12.97
CA VAL A 230 11.64 15.49 12.00
C VAL A 230 10.51 16.07 11.17
N LEU A 231 10.46 17.39 11.11
CA LEU A 231 9.56 18.11 10.22
C LEU A 231 10.36 18.60 9.01
N SER A 232 10.06 18.02 7.86
CA SER A 232 10.61 18.44 6.58
C SER A 232 9.65 19.38 5.89
N PHE A 233 10.11 20.43 5.24
CA PHE A 233 9.22 21.39 4.63
C PHE A 233 9.79 22.03 3.38
N ARG A 234 8.89 22.41 2.47
CA ARG A 234 9.17 23.18 1.28
C ARG A 234 8.12 24.27 1.16
N THR A 235 8.54 25.52 1.32
CA THR A 235 7.66 26.68 1.24
C THR A 235 7.82 27.37 -0.10
N LEU A 236 6.76 27.98 -0.63
CA LEU A 236 6.88 28.75 -1.86
C LEU A 236 7.77 29.99 -1.71
N ARG A 237 7.93 30.51 -0.49
CA ARG A 237 8.91 31.57 -0.20
C ARG A 237 10.32 31.10 -0.51
N SER A 238 10.72 29.89 -0.12
CA SER A 238 12.05 29.36 -0.46
C SER A 238 12.20 29.08 -1.97
N THR A 239 11.12 29.08 -2.73
CA THR A 239 11.11 28.99 -4.20
C THR A 239 10.97 30.34 -4.93
N GLY A 240 10.91 31.47 -4.21
CA GLY A 240 10.83 32.82 -4.80
C GLY A 240 9.47 33.24 -5.35
N ARG A 241 8.35 32.60 -4.95
CA ARG A 241 6.99 32.96 -5.39
C ARG A 241 6.24 33.76 -4.30
N GLU A 242 5.68 34.93 -4.64
CA GLU A 242 4.78 35.72 -3.75
C GLU A 242 3.30 35.25 -3.84
N ARG A 243 2.48 35.57 -2.82
CA ARG A 243 1.11 35.03 -2.65
C ARG A 243 0.07 36.06 -2.22
N SER A 244 -1.19 35.79 -2.59
CA SER A 244 -2.38 36.49 -2.08
C SER A 244 -2.99 35.84 -0.83
N ALA A 245 -2.95 34.50 -0.71
CA ALA A 245 -3.38 33.74 0.46
C ALA A 245 -2.40 32.59 0.79
N ARG A 246 -2.12 32.35 2.08
CA ARG A 246 -1.15 31.31 2.50
C ARG A 246 -1.88 30.03 2.91
N ARG A 247 -1.56 28.93 2.23
CA ARG A 247 -2.08 27.58 2.54
C ARG A 247 -0.95 26.59 2.76
N ALA A 248 -1.20 25.60 3.60
CA ALA A 248 -0.24 24.53 3.90
C ALA A 248 -0.91 23.15 3.95
N LEU A 249 -0.10 22.11 3.80
CA LEU A 249 -0.47 20.72 3.99
C LEU A 249 0.55 20.04 4.90
N LEU A 250 0.07 19.41 5.98
CA LEU A 250 0.85 18.58 6.90
C LEU A 250 0.66 17.10 6.57
N TRP A 251 1.71 16.47 6.04
CA TRP A 251 1.76 15.08 5.60
C TRP A 251 2.29 14.17 6.69
N LEU A 252 1.51 13.15 7.04
CA LEU A 252 1.91 12.05 7.91
C LEU A 252 2.12 10.78 7.05
N PRO A 253 3.36 10.26 6.98
CA PRO A 253 3.70 9.08 6.18
C PRO A 253 3.11 7.79 6.77
N GLY A 254 3.26 6.68 6.05
CA GLY A 254 2.88 5.34 6.50
C GLY A 254 3.86 4.67 7.49
N ARG A 255 3.68 3.36 7.70
CA ARG A 255 4.38 2.56 8.73
C ARG A 255 5.91 2.64 8.62
N ASN A 256 6.46 2.30 7.47
CA ASN A 256 7.89 2.22 7.18
C ASN A 256 8.22 3.08 5.96
N ASP A 257 7.75 4.31 6.00
CA ASP A 257 7.58 5.16 4.82
C ASP A 257 8.42 6.45 4.90
N ALA A 258 8.57 7.13 3.76
CA ALA A 258 9.24 8.41 3.59
C ALA A 258 8.49 9.23 2.53
N PHE A 259 8.73 10.54 2.49
CA PHE A 259 8.19 11.35 1.39
C PHE A 259 9.15 11.29 0.19
N PHE A 260 8.66 10.78 -0.93
CA PHE A 260 9.40 10.66 -2.20
C PHE A 260 8.54 11.07 -3.40
N HIS A 261 7.60 12.01 -3.19
CA HIS A 261 6.54 12.37 -4.13
C HIS A 261 6.74 13.78 -4.72
N PRO A 262 7.82 14.04 -5.48
CA PRO A 262 8.08 15.37 -6.02
C PRO A 262 6.97 15.85 -6.97
N HIS A 263 6.28 14.94 -7.66
CA HIS A 263 5.11 15.22 -8.49
C HIS A 263 3.91 15.73 -7.69
N VAL A 264 3.67 15.19 -6.49
CA VAL A 264 2.63 15.69 -5.58
C VAL A 264 3.05 17.04 -5.01
N GLY A 265 4.31 17.18 -4.60
CA GLY A 265 4.88 18.44 -4.12
C GLY A 265 4.80 19.57 -5.16
N ALA A 266 5.06 19.25 -6.44
CA ALA A 266 4.93 20.18 -7.56
C ALA A 266 3.46 20.62 -7.76
N LEU A 267 2.51 19.68 -7.73
CA LEU A 267 1.09 19.99 -7.82
C LEU A 267 0.62 20.91 -6.68
N LEU A 268 1.07 20.66 -5.45
CA LEU A 268 0.76 21.52 -4.31
C LEU A 268 1.36 22.92 -4.48
N ALA A 269 2.62 22.99 -4.94
CA ALA A 269 3.31 24.25 -5.21
C ALA A 269 2.65 25.08 -6.32
N GLU A 270 2.11 24.44 -7.36
CA GLU A 270 1.31 25.08 -8.42
C GLU A 270 0.00 25.68 -7.90
N HIS A 271 -0.59 25.09 -6.87
CA HIS A 271 -1.86 25.54 -6.29
C HIS A 271 -1.69 26.42 -5.04
N GLY A 272 -0.48 26.91 -4.78
CA GLY A 272 -0.25 27.82 -3.66
C GLY A 272 -0.36 27.12 -2.30
N ILE A 273 0.06 25.86 -2.19
CA ILE A 273 0.10 25.11 -0.93
C ILE A 273 1.55 24.80 -0.55
N ASP A 274 1.96 25.22 0.65
CA ASP A 274 3.26 24.87 1.24
C ASP A 274 3.21 23.45 1.82
N LEU A 275 4.26 22.67 1.62
CA LEU A 275 4.29 21.27 2.04
C LEU A 275 5.12 21.11 3.31
N TYR A 276 4.55 20.44 4.30
CA TYR A 276 5.21 20.01 5.52
C TYR A 276 5.03 18.49 5.65
N VAL A 277 6.09 17.75 5.94
CA VAL A 277 6.10 16.30 6.11
C VAL A 277 6.61 15.99 7.51
N LEU A 278 5.75 15.44 8.36
CA LEU A 278 6.11 15.01 9.70
C LEU A 278 6.59 13.56 9.67
N SER A 279 7.90 13.37 9.64
CA SER A 279 8.52 12.08 9.93
C SER A 279 8.43 11.86 11.45
N TYR A 280 7.39 11.16 11.90
CA TYR A 280 7.17 10.91 13.32
C TYR A 280 8.09 9.78 13.82
N ARG A 281 9.14 10.18 14.54
CA ARG A 281 10.09 9.33 15.28
C ARG A 281 10.95 8.36 14.49
N ARG A 282 10.39 7.26 13.98
CA ARG A 282 11.19 6.11 13.48
C ARG A 282 11.07 5.92 11.98
N VAL A 283 10.46 6.87 11.30
CA VAL A 283 10.10 6.82 9.87
C VAL A 283 10.84 7.91 9.10
N GLY A 284 10.93 7.73 7.78
CA GLY A 284 11.42 8.74 6.85
C GLY A 284 12.71 9.42 7.26
N GLU A 285 12.63 10.72 7.49
CA GLU A 285 13.80 11.56 7.74
C GLU A 285 14.45 11.31 9.09
N CYS A 286 13.68 10.89 10.10
CA CYS A 286 14.30 10.43 11.34
C CYS A 286 15.19 9.21 11.09
N ARG A 287 14.81 8.36 10.13
CA ARG A 287 15.61 7.22 9.73
C ARG A 287 16.89 7.61 9.03
N ARG A 288 16.76 8.45 8.01
CA ARG A 288 17.90 8.98 7.24
C ARG A 288 18.92 9.71 8.12
N LEU A 289 18.45 10.42 9.15
CA LEU A 289 19.30 11.16 10.08
C LEU A 289 19.83 10.32 11.25
N GLY A 290 19.57 9.01 11.29
CA GLY A 290 20.07 8.12 12.35
C GLY A 290 19.45 8.37 13.73
N LEU A 291 18.25 8.98 13.81
CA LEU A 291 17.58 9.36 15.06
C LEU A 291 16.77 8.22 15.70
N LEU A 292 17.13 6.96 15.41
CA LEU A 292 16.45 5.77 15.92
C LEU A 292 17.41 4.81 16.63
N GLY A 293 16.92 4.20 17.71
CA GLY A 293 17.73 3.23 18.47
C GLY A 293 17.87 1.85 17.80
N ASN A 294 16.94 1.42 16.94
CA ASN A 294 17.00 0.11 16.26
C ASN A 294 16.42 0.18 14.84
N PRO A 295 17.21 -0.15 13.79
CA PRO A 295 16.82 -0.02 12.37
C PRO A 295 15.71 -0.98 11.92
N LEU A 296 15.44 -2.04 12.68
CA LEU A 296 14.29 -2.92 12.47
C LEU A 296 13.03 -2.41 13.18
N ARG A 297 13.12 -1.36 14.01
CA ARG A 297 11.97 -0.83 14.78
C ARG A 297 11.27 0.34 14.10
N ASN A 298 11.41 0.49 12.78
CA ASN A 298 11.01 1.64 11.95
C ASN A 298 9.53 2.08 12.00
N SER A 299 8.70 1.64 12.95
CA SER A 299 7.28 2.02 12.98
C SER A 299 6.53 1.81 14.29
N HIS A 300 7.23 1.47 15.38
CA HIS A 300 6.53 0.91 16.53
C HIS A 300 6.17 1.98 17.54
N CYS A 301 4.87 2.18 17.73
CA CYS A 301 4.39 2.81 18.94
C CYS A 301 4.53 1.84 20.12
N GLY A 302 4.74 2.37 21.33
CA GLY A 302 4.73 1.59 22.58
C GLY A 302 3.34 1.08 22.99
N GLY A 303 2.48 0.73 22.02
CA GLY A 303 1.10 0.32 22.26
C GLY A 303 0.07 1.44 22.23
N ASP A 304 0.48 2.71 22.07
CA ASP A 304 -0.40 3.88 22.05
C ASP A 304 0.15 4.97 21.11
N PHE A 305 -0.71 5.48 20.22
CA PHE A 305 -0.38 6.58 19.30
C PHE A 305 -0.41 7.95 19.97
N ALA A 306 -0.81 8.03 21.26
CA ALA A 306 -0.72 9.24 22.06
C ALA A 306 0.68 9.87 22.05
N GLU A 307 1.73 9.07 21.85
CA GLU A 307 3.10 9.52 21.77
C GLU A 307 3.37 10.43 20.55
N TYR A 308 2.66 10.23 19.44
CA TYR A 308 2.80 11.03 18.21
C TYR A 308 1.98 12.32 18.27
N ARG A 309 1.05 12.45 19.23
CA ARG A 309 0.25 13.68 19.37
C ARG A 309 1.12 14.89 19.69
N ASP A 310 2.18 14.68 20.46
CA ASP A 310 3.12 15.74 20.80
C ASP A 310 3.93 16.17 19.56
N ASP A 311 4.39 15.21 18.76
CA ASP A 311 5.08 15.47 17.49
C ASP A 311 4.19 16.31 16.54
N ILE A 312 2.88 15.99 16.46
CA ILE A 312 1.91 16.77 15.68
C ILE A 312 1.72 18.17 16.26
N LYS A 313 1.59 18.33 17.58
CA LYS A 313 1.46 19.68 18.19
C LYS A 313 2.67 20.55 17.90
N GLN A 314 3.86 19.99 18.02
CA GLN A 314 5.11 20.70 17.74
C GLN A 314 5.20 21.07 16.26
N ALA A 315 4.80 20.18 15.35
CA ALA A 315 4.72 20.49 13.93
C ALA A 315 3.74 21.64 13.64
N LEU A 316 2.55 21.61 14.27
CA LEU A 316 1.55 22.68 14.13
C LEU A 316 2.04 24.01 14.72
N ALA A 317 2.75 23.98 15.85
CA ALA A 317 3.38 25.17 16.44
C ALA A 317 4.41 25.77 15.47
N PHE A 318 5.32 24.93 14.95
CA PHE A 318 6.31 25.36 13.96
C PHE A 318 5.65 25.94 12.70
N ILE A 319 4.61 25.30 12.17
CA ILE A 319 3.89 25.79 10.98
C ILE A 319 3.32 27.19 11.23
N ARG A 320 2.71 27.44 12.40
CA ARG A 320 2.20 28.77 12.78
C ARG A 320 3.32 29.82 12.87
N GLU A 321 4.50 29.44 13.38
CA GLU A 321 5.65 30.33 13.45
C GLU A 321 6.22 30.70 12.07
N GLN A 322 6.08 29.82 11.07
CA GLN A 322 6.53 30.10 9.68
C GLN A 322 5.60 31.07 8.93
N GLY A 323 4.39 31.30 9.44
CA GLY A 323 3.49 32.33 8.98
C GLY A 323 2.02 32.02 9.23
N ASP A 324 1.20 33.07 9.08
CA ASP A 324 -0.24 32.97 9.21
C ASP A 324 -0.84 32.25 7.98
N TYR A 325 -1.06 30.95 8.12
CA TYR A 325 -1.79 30.14 7.15
C TYR A 325 -3.30 30.31 7.34
N GLU A 326 -4.01 30.72 6.30
CA GLU A 326 -5.47 30.82 6.29
C GLU A 326 -6.13 29.43 6.30
N GLN A 327 -5.48 28.47 5.64
CA GLN A 327 -5.95 27.10 5.54
C GLN A 327 -4.78 26.13 5.70
N LEU A 328 -4.96 25.15 6.59
CA LEU A 328 -4.04 24.04 6.78
C LEU A 328 -4.76 22.72 6.55
N LEU A 329 -4.23 21.89 5.65
CA LEU A 329 -4.74 20.56 5.37
C LEU A 329 -3.95 19.51 6.15
N GLY A 330 -4.64 18.52 6.71
CA GLY A 330 -4.00 17.31 7.22
C GLY A 330 -3.99 16.23 6.15
N TYR A 331 -2.85 15.57 5.95
CA TYR A 331 -2.72 14.45 5.03
C TYR A 331 -2.24 13.22 5.79
N GLY A 332 -2.94 12.09 5.65
CA GLY A 332 -2.56 10.83 6.27
C GLY A 332 -2.52 9.69 5.26
N HIS A 333 -1.34 9.10 5.03
CA HIS A 333 -1.20 7.90 4.22
C HIS A 333 -1.10 6.66 5.09
N SER A 334 -1.82 5.59 4.75
CA SER A 334 -1.71 4.29 5.43
C SER A 334 -1.82 4.45 6.96
N THR A 335 -0.81 4.04 7.73
CA THR A 335 -0.66 4.26 9.19
C THR A 335 -0.69 5.73 9.62
N GLY A 336 -0.25 6.67 8.79
CA GLY A 336 -0.34 8.10 9.08
C GLY A 336 -1.78 8.57 9.26
N ALA A 337 -2.75 7.90 8.64
CA ALA A 337 -4.17 8.17 8.82
C ALA A 337 -4.67 7.86 10.25
N PRO A 338 -4.54 6.65 10.82
CA PRO A 338 -4.91 6.41 12.21
C PRO A 338 -4.08 7.23 13.21
N VAL A 339 -2.83 7.59 12.93
CA VAL A 339 -2.06 8.53 13.77
C VAL A 339 -2.72 9.90 13.79
N LEU A 340 -3.09 10.44 12.63
CA LEU A 340 -3.80 11.72 12.53
C LEU A 340 -5.19 11.64 13.18
N LEU A 341 -5.95 10.58 12.93
CA LEU A 341 -7.29 10.38 13.52
C LEU A 341 -7.23 10.27 15.05
N ASP A 342 -6.21 9.62 15.61
CA ASP A 342 -5.98 9.58 17.06
C ASP A 342 -5.77 10.98 17.65
N TYR A 343 -4.97 11.82 16.97
CA TYR A 343 -4.79 13.22 17.33
C TYR A 343 -6.11 13.99 17.29
N LEU A 344 -6.87 13.89 16.19
CA LEU A 344 -8.13 14.60 16.01
C LEU A 344 -9.18 14.20 17.06
N MET A 345 -9.27 12.91 17.40
CA MET A 345 -10.17 12.44 18.44
C MET A 345 -9.81 12.95 19.85
N ALA A 346 -8.53 13.26 20.09
CA ALA A 346 -8.04 13.72 21.38
C ALA A 346 -7.99 15.26 21.53
N HIS A 347 -7.73 15.98 20.42
CA HIS A 347 -7.46 17.42 20.42
C HIS A 347 -8.43 18.23 19.57
N GLY A 348 -9.29 17.59 18.79
CA GLY A 348 -10.15 18.24 17.81
C GLY A 348 -9.42 18.57 16.51
N ASP A 349 -10.13 19.24 15.60
CA ASP A 349 -9.69 19.59 14.25
C ASP A 349 -9.54 21.11 14.04
N GLY A 350 -9.46 21.88 15.13
CA GLY A 350 -9.47 23.36 15.09
C GLY A 350 -8.36 23.97 14.22
N ASP A 351 -7.21 23.31 14.15
CA ASP A 351 -6.06 23.73 13.35
C ASP A 351 -6.17 23.41 11.86
N PHE A 352 -7.12 22.55 11.49
CA PHE A 352 -7.22 22.03 10.13
C PHE A 352 -8.46 22.59 9.43
N SER A 353 -8.35 22.83 8.14
CA SER A 353 -9.45 23.26 7.27
C SER A 353 -10.07 22.10 6.49
N GLY A 354 -9.34 21.00 6.33
CA GLY A 354 -9.80 19.79 5.65
C GLY A 354 -8.71 18.72 5.66
N PHE A 355 -9.03 17.55 5.10
CA PHE A 355 -8.12 16.40 5.13
C PHE A 355 -8.03 15.64 3.81
N VAL A 356 -6.87 15.04 3.55
CA VAL A 356 -6.67 14.08 2.46
C VAL A 356 -6.16 12.78 3.06
N PHE A 357 -6.86 11.69 2.81
CA PHE A 357 -6.49 10.36 3.26
C PHE A 357 -6.15 9.51 2.03
N ASN A 358 -4.91 9.05 1.94
CA ASN A 358 -4.43 8.17 0.88
C ASN A 358 -4.30 6.74 1.43
N SER A 359 -5.24 5.89 1.02
CA SER A 359 -5.42 4.52 1.48
C SER A 359 -5.31 4.41 3.01
N PRO A 360 -6.21 5.09 3.75
CA PRO A 360 -6.12 5.14 5.20
C PRO A 360 -6.31 3.76 5.82
N PHE A 361 -5.43 3.40 6.77
CA PHE A 361 -5.52 2.10 7.43
C PHE A 361 -6.64 2.08 8.49
N LEU A 362 -7.85 1.69 8.07
CA LEU A 362 -9.07 1.75 8.90
C LEU A 362 -9.56 0.38 9.39
N ASP A 363 -9.11 -0.72 8.80
CA ASP A 363 -9.40 -2.08 9.27
C ASP A 363 -8.30 -3.06 8.81
N TRP A 364 -8.19 -4.18 9.52
CA TRP A 364 -7.22 -5.26 9.27
C TRP A 364 -7.68 -6.26 8.20
N GLY A 365 -8.79 -6.03 7.52
CA GLY A 365 -9.66 -7.14 7.12
C GLY A 365 -9.17 -8.12 6.06
N TRP A 366 -8.06 -7.85 5.37
CA TRP A 366 -7.38 -8.86 4.57
C TRP A 366 -6.47 -9.81 5.39
N VAL A 367 -5.94 -9.43 6.56
CA VAL A 367 -4.84 -10.19 7.18
C VAL A 367 -5.25 -11.62 7.59
N GLY A 368 -4.86 -12.59 6.76
CA GLY A 368 -4.85 -14.04 7.03
C GLY A 368 -6.20 -14.69 7.33
N GLY A 369 -7.32 -14.06 6.92
CA GLY A 369 -8.67 -14.55 7.15
C GLY A 369 -9.24 -14.28 8.56
N PRO A 370 -10.50 -14.68 8.84
CA PRO A 370 -11.23 -14.26 10.04
C PRO A 370 -10.55 -14.63 11.37
N LEU A 371 -9.90 -15.78 11.44
CA LEU A 371 -9.18 -16.23 12.64
C LEU A 371 -7.93 -15.38 12.89
N THR A 372 -7.14 -15.11 11.85
CA THR A 372 -5.94 -14.28 11.98
C THR A 372 -6.30 -12.85 12.33
N LYS A 373 -7.36 -12.30 11.72
CA LYS A 373 -7.95 -11.01 12.11
C LYS A 373 -8.34 -10.99 13.59
N LEU A 374 -9.06 -12.02 14.06
CA LEU A 374 -9.44 -12.14 15.47
C LEU A 374 -8.20 -12.15 16.39
N LEU A 375 -7.18 -12.91 16.03
CA LEU A 375 -5.93 -12.98 16.80
C LEU A 375 -5.20 -11.64 16.82
N ILE A 376 -5.02 -10.97 15.68
CA ILE A 376 -4.34 -9.66 15.61
C ILE A 376 -5.10 -8.57 16.37
N VAL A 377 -6.43 -8.61 16.37
CA VAL A 377 -7.27 -7.64 17.07
C VAL A 377 -7.23 -7.84 18.59
N HIS A 378 -7.32 -9.09 19.07
CA HIS A 378 -7.53 -9.37 20.49
C HIS A 378 -6.30 -9.90 21.23
N ALA A 379 -5.48 -10.73 20.59
CA ALA A 379 -4.35 -11.39 21.24
C ALA A 379 -3.28 -10.40 21.75
N PRO A 380 -2.88 -9.33 21.01
CA PRO A 380 -1.90 -8.37 21.51
C PRO A 380 -2.28 -7.76 22.86
N ALA A 381 -3.52 -7.29 23.01
CA ALA A 381 -3.98 -6.68 24.26
C ALA A 381 -4.05 -7.71 25.41
N LEU A 382 -4.54 -8.93 25.13
CA LEU A 382 -4.66 -9.99 26.13
C LEU A 382 -3.29 -10.50 26.58
N LEU A 383 -2.41 -10.83 25.65
CA LEU A 383 -1.12 -11.45 25.94
C LEU A 383 -0.12 -10.45 26.55
N THR A 384 -0.22 -9.15 26.23
CA THR A 384 0.50 -8.12 26.98
C THR A 384 -0.02 -7.97 28.40
N ARG A 385 -1.35 -8.02 28.61
CA ARG A 385 -1.95 -8.00 29.96
C ARG A 385 -1.52 -9.20 30.81
N LEU A 386 -1.39 -10.38 30.19
CA LEU A 386 -0.90 -11.60 30.83
C LEU A 386 0.63 -11.64 30.97
N ARG A 387 1.35 -10.57 30.58
CA ARG A 387 2.83 -10.46 30.58
C ARG A 387 3.53 -11.56 29.76
N ILE A 388 2.83 -12.13 28.79
CA ILE A 388 3.35 -13.12 27.85
C ILE A 388 4.11 -12.41 26.73
N TRP A 389 3.57 -11.29 26.24
CA TRP A 389 4.19 -10.45 25.20
C TRP A 389 4.53 -9.06 25.72
N LYS A 390 5.63 -8.50 25.21
CA LYS A 390 6.00 -7.11 25.40
C LYS A 390 5.60 -6.31 24.17
N ASP A 391 5.50 -4.99 24.28
CA ASP A 391 5.13 -4.13 23.14
C ASP A 391 6.15 -4.19 21.99
N ASP A 392 7.39 -4.51 22.31
CA ASP A 392 8.45 -4.71 21.34
C ASP A 392 8.58 -6.15 20.82
N SER A 393 7.68 -7.06 21.21
CA SER A 393 7.63 -8.41 20.66
C SER A 393 7.19 -8.38 19.20
N GLU A 394 7.88 -9.13 18.35
CA GLU A 394 7.63 -9.23 16.92
C GLU A 394 6.55 -10.31 16.62
N LEU A 395 5.56 -9.96 15.81
CA LEU A 395 4.50 -10.85 15.33
C LEU A 395 4.79 -11.39 13.92
N THR A 396 5.64 -10.71 13.17
CA THR A 396 6.15 -11.15 11.86
C THR A 396 7.66 -11.06 11.85
N SER A 397 8.32 -11.96 11.13
CA SER A 397 9.77 -11.86 10.91
C SER A 397 10.12 -10.59 10.12
N GLY A 398 11.28 -10.00 10.42
CA GLY A 398 11.85 -8.87 9.68
C GLY A 398 13.32 -9.11 9.30
N GLY A 399 13.90 -8.15 8.58
CA GLY A 399 15.33 -8.12 8.22
C GLY A 399 15.69 -8.70 6.85
N GLY A 400 14.84 -9.54 6.25
CA GLY A 400 15.05 -10.05 4.88
C GLY A 400 14.66 -9.05 3.78
N PRO A 401 15.18 -9.21 2.55
CA PRO A 401 14.75 -8.46 1.36
C PRO A 401 13.23 -8.33 1.25
N SER A 402 12.74 -7.13 0.90
CA SER A 402 11.33 -6.91 0.57
C SER A 402 11.19 -6.73 -0.94
N ALA A 403 10.66 -7.76 -1.61
CA ALA A 403 10.37 -7.69 -3.04
C ALA A 403 9.45 -6.50 -3.37
N TRP A 404 8.45 -6.24 -2.51
CA TRP A 404 7.55 -5.10 -2.64
C TRP A 404 8.30 -3.76 -2.57
N ALA A 405 9.20 -3.59 -1.60
CA ALA A 405 9.98 -2.36 -1.47
C ALA A 405 10.93 -2.15 -2.66
N LEU A 406 11.57 -3.20 -3.15
CA LEU A 406 12.44 -3.16 -4.33
C LEU A 406 11.66 -2.82 -5.61
N GLN A 407 10.48 -3.41 -5.81
CA GLN A 407 9.60 -3.10 -6.94
C GLN A 407 9.14 -1.63 -6.90
N LEU A 408 8.80 -1.11 -5.72
CA LEU A 408 8.48 0.31 -5.55
C LEU A 408 9.68 1.19 -5.91
N TRP A 409 10.86 0.87 -5.37
CA TRP A 409 12.11 1.60 -5.61
C TRP A 409 12.49 1.65 -7.09
N SER A 410 12.26 0.56 -7.84
CA SER A 410 12.54 0.49 -9.28
C SER A 410 11.69 1.43 -10.16
N GLN A 411 10.62 2.01 -9.61
CA GLN A 411 9.71 2.93 -10.32
C GLN A 411 9.69 4.33 -9.71
N PHE A 412 9.88 4.41 -8.39
CA PHE A 412 9.96 5.64 -7.64
C PHE A 412 11.29 5.64 -6.92
N SER A 413 12.24 6.41 -7.44
CA SER A 413 13.50 6.64 -6.73
C SER A 413 13.19 7.17 -5.33
N PHE A 414 13.72 6.50 -4.31
CA PHE A 414 13.74 6.99 -2.93
C PHE A 414 15.05 6.59 -2.26
N ASP A 415 15.44 7.32 -1.22
CA ASP A 415 16.65 7.02 -0.45
C ASP A 415 16.43 5.81 0.48
N PRO A 416 17.15 4.68 0.33
CA PRO A 416 17.05 3.52 1.21
C PRO A 416 17.37 3.79 2.68
N GLU A 417 18.13 4.85 2.98
CA GLU A 417 18.38 5.33 4.33
C GLU A 417 17.12 5.93 4.95
N SER A 418 16.23 6.55 4.16
CA SER A 418 14.95 7.10 4.61
C SER A 418 13.83 6.06 4.67
N ARG A 419 13.83 5.09 3.74
CA ARG A 419 12.81 4.05 3.60
C ARG A 419 13.45 2.69 3.30
N PRO A 420 13.26 1.66 4.14
CA PRO A 420 14.01 0.41 4.01
C PRO A 420 13.59 -0.42 2.79
N LEU A 421 14.57 -1.06 2.15
CA LEU A 421 14.37 -2.10 1.11
C LEU A 421 14.18 -3.51 1.69
N PHE A 422 14.20 -3.64 3.01
CA PHE A 422 13.97 -4.89 3.74
C PHE A 422 12.64 -4.87 4.48
N SER A 423 12.15 -6.07 4.81
CA SER A 423 10.93 -6.26 5.56
C SER A 423 11.11 -5.80 7.01
N VAL A 424 10.28 -4.88 7.47
CA VAL A 424 10.23 -4.44 8.87
C VAL A 424 9.24 -5.34 9.62
N PRO A 425 9.57 -5.89 10.80
CA PRO A 425 8.63 -6.74 11.55
C PRO A 425 7.40 -5.92 11.98
N ILE A 426 6.25 -6.55 12.17
CA ILE A 426 5.08 -5.96 12.84
C ILE A 426 5.20 -6.28 14.33
N THR A 427 5.10 -5.29 15.23
CA THR A 427 5.16 -5.54 16.67
C THR A 427 3.79 -5.56 17.33
N VAL A 428 3.74 -6.17 18.51
CA VAL A 428 2.58 -6.16 19.41
C VAL A 428 2.14 -4.73 19.73
N GLY A 429 3.08 -3.83 20.03
CA GLY A 429 2.79 -2.42 20.32
C GLY A 429 2.12 -1.71 19.15
N TYR A 430 2.64 -1.90 17.93
CA TYR A 430 2.01 -1.36 16.71
C TYR A 430 0.55 -1.85 16.57
N CYS A 431 0.32 -3.16 16.69
CA CYS A 431 -1.03 -3.73 16.60
C CYS A 431 -1.96 -3.13 17.67
N ARG A 432 -1.50 -3.02 18.91
CA ARG A 432 -2.27 -2.41 20.00
C ARG A 432 -2.65 -0.95 19.70
N GLY A 433 -1.72 -0.15 19.20
CA GLY A 433 -1.97 1.24 18.82
C GLY A 433 -3.05 1.36 17.76
N ILE A 434 -2.90 0.62 16.65
CA ILE A 434 -3.90 0.57 15.58
C ILE A 434 -5.27 0.12 16.10
N ASN A 435 -5.32 -0.99 16.84
CA ASN A 435 -6.56 -1.55 17.37
C ASN A 435 -7.29 -0.55 18.28
N ARG A 436 -6.55 0.25 19.05
CA ARG A 436 -7.11 1.29 19.92
C ARG A 436 -7.80 2.38 19.10
N VAL A 437 -7.15 2.86 18.03
CA VAL A 437 -7.72 3.88 17.14
C VAL A 437 -8.95 3.32 16.42
N HIS A 438 -8.86 2.13 15.83
CA HIS A 438 -10.01 1.48 15.16
C HIS A 438 -11.19 1.28 16.12
N ALA A 439 -10.94 0.83 17.34
CA ALA A 439 -11.98 0.68 18.35
C ALA A 439 -12.58 2.02 18.80
N ALA A 440 -11.78 3.09 18.86
CA ALA A 440 -12.28 4.44 19.14
C ALA A 440 -13.16 4.95 17.99
N LEU A 441 -12.72 4.80 16.74
CA LEU A 441 -13.49 5.15 15.53
C LEU A 441 -14.84 4.42 15.49
N ARG A 442 -14.84 3.10 15.69
CA ARG A 442 -16.08 2.30 15.71
C ARG A 442 -17.04 2.74 16.81
N ARG A 443 -16.54 3.00 18.02
CA ARG A 443 -17.39 3.48 19.14
C ARG A 443 -17.99 4.85 18.85
N ARG A 444 -17.20 5.77 18.29
CA ARG A 444 -17.68 7.11 17.91
C ARG A 444 -18.74 7.04 16.81
N SER A 445 -18.48 6.25 15.77
CA SER A 445 -19.43 6.01 14.68
C SER A 445 -20.74 5.40 15.19
N ALA A 446 -20.68 4.39 16.06
CA ALA A 446 -21.87 3.80 16.69
C ALA A 446 -22.66 4.81 17.57
N ALA A 447 -21.98 5.79 18.16
CA ALA A 447 -22.59 6.87 18.91
C ALA A 447 -23.08 8.04 18.03
N GLY A 448 -22.91 7.98 16.70
CA GLY A 448 -23.25 9.08 15.79
C GLY A 448 -22.35 10.32 15.93
N VAL A 449 -21.17 10.19 16.54
CA VAL A 449 -20.25 11.30 16.77
C VAL A 449 -19.12 11.26 15.73
N PRO A 450 -19.07 12.17 14.75
CA PRO A 450 -17.98 12.19 13.78
C PRO A 450 -16.63 12.55 14.44
N VAL A 451 -15.51 12.19 13.79
CA VAL A 451 -14.18 12.67 14.17
C VAL A 451 -14.02 14.13 13.75
N THR A 452 -14.49 14.47 12.55
CA THR A 452 -14.44 15.83 12.00
C THR A 452 -15.71 16.17 11.21
N GLY A 453 -16.10 17.44 11.22
CA GLY A 453 -17.11 18.00 10.32
C GLY A 453 -16.53 18.69 9.09
N LYS A 454 -15.20 18.79 8.98
CA LYS A 454 -14.48 19.44 7.89
C LYS A 454 -14.53 18.57 6.63
N PRO A 455 -14.42 19.16 5.42
CA PRO A 455 -14.35 18.40 4.18
C PRO A 455 -13.09 17.51 4.15
N PHE A 456 -13.24 16.29 3.66
CA PHE A 456 -12.09 15.42 3.42
C PHE A 456 -12.23 14.57 2.16
N LEU A 457 -11.07 14.26 1.56
CA LEU A 457 -10.92 13.35 0.45
C LEU A 457 -10.35 12.02 0.95
N VAL A 458 -10.93 10.90 0.51
CA VAL A 458 -10.32 9.58 0.60
C VAL A 458 -10.03 9.11 -0.81
N LEU A 459 -8.75 8.79 -1.07
CA LEU A 459 -8.32 8.08 -2.26
C LEU A 459 -7.92 6.67 -1.81
N THR A 460 -8.48 5.65 -2.43
CA THR A 460 -8.09 4.26 -2.21
C THR A 460 -8.18 3.49 -3.52
N SER A 461 -7.91 2.19 -3.50
CA SER A 461 -7.91 1.35 -4.69
C SER A 461 -8.54 0.00 -4.43
N LYS A 462 -9.30 -0.53 -5.40
CA LYS A 462 -9.69 -1.94 -5.41
C LYS A 462 -8.51 -2.88 -5.51
N SER A 463 -7.43 -2.39 -6.10
CA SER A 463 -6.15 -3.09 -6.30
C SER A 463 -5.09 -2.69 -5.27
N ASP A 464 -5.50 -2.17 -4.11
CA ASP A 464 -4.57 -1.85 -3.03
C ASP A 464 -3.83 -3.12 -2.58
N ASP A 465 -2.50 -3.08 -2.67
CA ASP A 465 -1.59 -4.20 -2.43
C ASP A 465 -1.17 -4.34 -0.96
N VAL A 466 -1.81 -3.59 -0.05
CA VAL A 466 -1.60 -3.69 1.40
C VAL A 466 -2.92 -3.73 2.18
N LEU A 467 -3.93 -2.98 1.76
CA LEU A 467 -5.24 -2.85 2.41
C LEU A 467 -6.38 -3.29 1.48
N ASN A 468 -7.56 -3.50 2.06
CA ASN A 468 -8.76 -3.74 1.27
C ASN A 468 -9.47 -2.40 0.98
N GLY A 469 -9.58 -2.04 -0.31
CA GLY A 469 -10.25 -0.81 -0.76
C GLY A 469 -11.73 -0.75 -0.39
N ASP A 470 -12.49 -1.83 -0.63
CA ASP A 470 -13.92 -1.91 -0.31
C ASP A 470 -14.16 -1.67 1.20
N GLU A 471 -13.34 -2.29 2.05
CA GLU A 471 -13.40 -2.07 3.50
C GLU A 471 -13.03 -0.63 3.88
N THR A 472 -12.03 -0.05 3.21
CA THR A 472 -11.61 1.34 3.43
C THR A 472 -12.77 2.29 3.14
N MET A 473 -13.50 2.07 2.05
CA MET A 473 -14.69 2.85 1.68
C MET A 473 -15.79 2.74 2.74
N VAL A 474 -16.06 1.52 3.24
CA VAL A 474 -17.05 1.27 4.31
C VAL A 474 -16.64 1.94 5.63
N HIS A 475 -15.36 1.89 6.00
CA HIS A 475 -14.90 2.45 7.27
C HIS A 475 -14.66 3.96 7.23
N ALA A 476 -14.46 4.56 6.06
CA ALA A 476 -14.33 6.02 5.90
C ALA A 476 -15.55 6.79 6.43
N HIS A 477 -16.73 6.17 6.47
CA HIS A 477 -17.94 6.71 7.09
C HIS A 477 -17.74 7.09 8.57
N ALA A 478 -16.86 6.41 9.29
CA ALA A 478 -16.58 6.69 10.70
C ALA A 478 -15.78 7.98 10.92
N ILE A 479 -15.13 8.52 9.88
CA ILE A 479 -14.32 9.75 9.98
C ILE A 479 -15.24 10.97 10.06
N GLY A 480 -16.22 11.08 9.15
CA GLY A 480 -17.14 12.21 9.14
C GLY A 480 -18.12 12.24 7.96
N PRO A 481 -19.10 13.17 8.00
CA PRO A 481 -20.13 13.27 6.97
C PRO A 481 -19.66 13.96 5.67
N CYS A 482 -18.73 14.92 5.76
CA CYS A 482 -18.28 15.76 4.65
C CYS A 482 -17.19 15.08 3.80
N ARG A 483 -17.48 13.88 3.29
CA ARG A 483 -16.50 13.02 2.62
C ARG A 483 -16.65 13.05 1.10
N THR A 484 -15.54 13.09 0.40
CA THR A 484 -15.41 12.72 -1.01
C THR A 484 -14.63 11.41 -1.06
N LEU A 485 -15.25 10.35 -1.57
CA LEU A 485 -14.61 9.03 -1.63
C LEU A 485 -14.34 8.69 -3.09
N ILE A 486 -13.07 8.41 -3.41
CA ILE A 486 -12.62 8.04 -4.74
C ILE A 486 -11.92 6.69 -4.64
N GLU A 487 -12.49 5.70 -5.30
CA GLU A 487 -11.91 4.37 -5.42
C GLU A 487 -11.35 4.19 -6.84
N LEU A 488 -10.04 4.06 -6.92
CA LEU A 488 -9.32 3.78 -8.15
C LEU A 488 -9.35 2.27 -8.42
N MET A 489 -9.32 1.87 -9.68
CA MET A 489 -9.36 0.44 -10.02
C MET A 489 -7.99 -0.23 -9.99
N TYR A 490 -6.91 0.50 -10.33
CA TYR A 490 -5.59 -0.06 -10.65
C TYR A 490 -4.44 0.60 -9.88
N ALA A 491 -4.75 1.38 -8.84
CA ALA A 491 -3.73 2.06 -8.05
C ALA A 491 -3.13 1.12 -7.01
N ARG A 492 -1.86 1.33 -6.66
CA ARG A 492 -1.21 0.66 -5.52
C ARG A 492 -1.71 1.22 -4.20
N HIS A 493 -1.23 0.65 -3.09
CA HIS A 493 -1.52 1.11 -1.75
C HIS A 493 -1.27 2.61 -1.58
N ASP A 494 -0.11 3.11 -2.01
CA ASP A 494 0.06 4.54 -2.20
C ASP A 494 -0.41 4.90 -3.61
N VAL A 495 -1.57 5.55 -3.72
CA VAL A 495 -2.16 5.84 -5.02
C VAL A 495 -1.29 6.77 -5.87
N PHE A 496 -0.48 7.64 -5.24
CA PHE A 496 0.44 8.53 -5.93
C PHE A 496 1.77 7.85 -6.28
N ALA A 497 2.04 6.67 -5.74
CA ALA A 497 3.16 5.81 -6.09
C ALA A 497 2.70 4.52 -6.82
N SER A 498 1.72 4.67 -7.70
CA SER A 498 1.19 3.58 -8.54
C SER A 498 2.09 3.26 -9.73
N ALA A 499 1.98 2.04 -10.25
CA ALA A 499 2.88 1.54 -11.29
C ALA A 499 2.74 2.27 -12.63
N GLU A 500 1.51 2.54 -13.05
CA GLU A 500 1.23 3.19 -14.33
C GLU A 500 1.16 4.71 -14.18
N VAL A 501 1.81 5.42 -15.10
CA VAL A 501 1.87 6.89 -15.10
C VAL A 501 0.48 7.51 -15.23
N GLU A 502 -0.40 6.88 -16.01
CA GLU A 502 -1.78 7.31 -16.22
C GLU A 502 -2.63 7.20 -14.95
N ILE A 503 -2.35 6.21 -14.10
CA ILE A 503 -3.03 6.02 -12.82
C ILE A 503 -2.56 7.08 -11.81
N VAL A 504 -1.26 7.37 -11.77
CA VAL A 504 -0.71 8.48 -10.98
C VAL A 504 -1.30 9.82 -11.44
N ALA A 505 -1.35 10.07 -12.75
CA ALA A 505 -1.95 11.28 -13.32
C ALA A 505 -3.45 11.41 -12.98
N SER A 506 -4.19 10.30 -12.98
CA SER A 506 -5.60 10.25 -12.56
C SER A 506 -5.74 10.60 -11.07
N ALA A 507 -4.92 10.02 -10.19
CA ALA A 507 -4.92 10.34 -8.76
C ALA A 507 -4.60 11.82 -8.50
N LEU A 508 -3.59 12.37 -9.18
CA LEU A 508 -3.26 13.81 -9.13
C LEU A 508 -4.42 14.68 -9.60
N SER A 509 -5.13 14.28 -10.65
CA SER A 509 -6.30 15.00 -11.17
C SER A 509 -7.46 15.01 -10.17
N TYR A 510 -7.72 13.91 -9.48
CA TYR A 510 -8.72 13.87 -8.39
C TYR A 510 -8.34 14.77 -7.23
N LEU A 511 -7.07 14.73 -6.79
CA LEU A 511 -6.57 15.63 -5.74
C LEU A 511 -6.74 17.09 -6.14
N ARG A 512 -6.29 17.46 -7.34
CA ARG A 512 -6.45 18.82 -7.89
C ARG A 512 -7.89 19.27 -7.92
N THR A 513 -8.77 18.44 -8.47
CA THR A 513 -10.20 18.76 -8.59
C THR A 513 -10.83 18.97 -7.23
N TRP A 514 -10.49 18.13 -6.25
CA TRP A 514 -10.97 18.27 -4.89
C TRP A 514 -10.47 19.57 -4.25
N LEU A 515 -9.17 19.87 -4.34
CA LEU A 515 -8.58 21.11 -3.82
C LEU A 515 -9.27 22.37 -4.40
N LEU A 516 -9.52 22.39 -5.72
CA LEU A 516 -10.25 23.47 -6.39
C LEU A 516 -11.70 23.57 -5.88
N SER A 517 -12.41 22.44 -5.78
CA SER A 517 -13.81 22.40 -5.35
C SER A 517 -14.02 22.93 -3.92
N GLN A 518 -13.04 22.70 -3.05
CA GLN A 518 -13.07 23.11 -1.64
C GLN A 518 -12.42 24.49 -1.42
N ARG A 519 -11.99 25.17 -2.49
CA ARG A 519 -11.28 26.47 -2.43
C ARG A 519 -10.01 26.43 -1.58
N PHE A 520 -9.27 25.32 -1.66
CA PHE A 520 -7.93 25.18 -1.06
C PHE A 520 -6.82 25.65 -2.01
N THR A 521 -7.14 26.48 -2.99
CA THR A 521 -6.21 27.00 -4.00
C THR A 521 -6.58 28.45 -4.27
N ASP A 522 -5.67 29.21 -4.89
CA ASP A 522 -6.05 30.50 -5.47
C ASP A 522 -7.05 30.28 -6.63
N GLU A 523 -8.05 31.14 -6.76
CA GLU A 523 -8.88 31.16 -7.98
C GLU A 523 -7.95 31.48 -9.14
N VAL A 524 -7.73 30.51 -10.03
CA VAL A 524 -7.00 30.76 -11.27
C VAL A 524 -7.77 31.83 -12.05
N GLY A 525 -7.19 33.02 -12.17
CA GLY A 525 -7.75 34.09 -12.98
C GLY A 525 -7.91 33.67 -14.44
N SER A 526 -9.15 33.59 -14.92
CA SER A 526 -9.63 33.41 -16.32
C SER A 526 -9.23 32.07 -16.99
N SER A 527 -10.12 31.23 -17.54
CA SER A 527 -11.12 31.56 -18.57
C SER A 527 -12.22 30.49 -18.75
N ILE A 528 -12.59 29.70 -17.73
CA ILE A 528 -13.71 28.75 -17.85
C ILE A 528 -14.78 29.07 -16.82
N ARG A 529 -15.61 30.08 -17.11
CA ARG A 529 -16.94 30.17 -16.50
C ARG A 529 -17.85 29.13 -17.16
N GLY A 530 -17.85 27.92 -16.61
CA GLY A 530 -19.00 27.03 -16.75
C GLY A 530 -20.15 27.52 -15.87
N PRO A 531 -21.42 27.25 -16.21
CA PRO A 531 -22.56 27.75 -15.45
C PRO A 531 -22.56 27.19 -14.02
N PRO A 532 -23.17 27.91 -13.06
CA PRO A 532 -23.12 27.54 -11.64
C PRO A 532 -23.71 26.15 -11.39
N ALA A 533 -23.15 25.45 -10.39
CA ALA A 533 -23.34 24.04 -10.03
C ALA A 533 -24.77 23.60 -9.63
N LYS A 534 -25.82 24.36 -9.96
CA LYS A 534 -27.22 23.94 -9.74
C LYS A 534 -27.79 23.05 -10.85
N ASP A 535 -27.20 23.07 -12.06
CA ASP A 535 -27.78 22.34 -13.20
C ASP A 535 -27.10 20.99 -13.53
N CYS A 536 -25.91 20.70 -12.99
CA CYS A 536 -25.22 19.42 -13.24
C CYS A 536 -25.81 18.21 -12.50
N VAL A 537 -26.45 18.43 -11.35
CA VAL A 537 -27.06 17.33 -10.58
C VAL A 537 -28.32 16.78 -11.29
N ALA A 538 -29.03 17.63 -12.04
CA ALA A 538 -30.21 17.20 -12.79
C ALA A 538 -29.87 16.44 -14.08
N GLN A 539 -28.78 16.80 -14.78
CA GLN A 539 -28.42 16.15 -16.05
C GLN A 539 -27.77 14.77 -15.90
N HIS A 540 -27.15 14.47 -14.75
CA HIS A 540 -26.58 13.14 -14.50
C HIS A 540 -27.64 12.10 -14.08
N ALA A 541 -28.71 12.54 -13.41
CA ALA A 541 -29.85 11.69 -13.05
C ALA A 541 -30.71 11.27 -14.27
N ALA A 542 -30.75 12.10 -15.32
CA ALA A 542 -31.52 11.81 -16.53
C ALA A 542 -30.81 10.85 -17.51
N ARG A 543 -29.47 10.73 -17.47
CA ARG A 543 -28.71 9.84 -18.38
C ARG A 543 -28.45 8.45 -17.82
N THR A 544 -28.72 8.23 -16.53
CA THR A 544 -28.59 6.91 -15.87
C THR A 544 -29.89 6.10 -15.89
N THR A 545 -30.99 6.65 -16.42
CA THR A 545 -32.29 5.98 -16.53
C THR A 545 -32.57 5.37 -17.92
N GLU A 546 -31.72 5.58 -18.93
CA GLU A 546 -31.86 5.00 -20.29
C GLU A 546 -30.86 3.86 -20.59
N ALA A 547 -30.04 3.45 -19.63
CA ALA A 547 -29.12 2.31 -19.78
C ALA A 547 -29.29 1.29 -18.64
N CYS A 548 -30.56 0.90 -18.41
CA CYS A 548 -30.93 -0.22 -17.55
C CYS A 548 -31.32 -1.44 -18.38
#